data_AF-A0A838FRJ1-F1
#
_entry.id   AF-A0A838FRJ1-F1
#
_cell.length_a   1.000
_cell.length_b   1.000
_cell.length_c   1.000
_cell.angle_alpha   90.00
_cell.angle_beta   90.00
_cell.angle_gamma   90.00
#
_symmetry.space_group_name_H-M   'P 1'
#
loop_
_entity.id
_entity.type
_entity.pdbx_description
1 polymer ?
#
loop_
_entity_poly.entity_id
_entity_poly.type
_entity_poly.pdbx_seq_one_letter_code
_entity_poly.pdbx_strand_id
1 'polypeptide(L)'
;MKKALLTLALASGLALGGTSALQAHEHRGEGHGKRGGYKMMGGHSFKHLKEDLNLTAEQEAQVKPILEQAKPQMKAIQEEAMQKRKAVMDNTAAQIRPILTAEQQQKLDALQAAQEKMREARQEMRQARRDAKTQ
;
A
#
# COMPACT_ATOMS: atom_id res chain seq x y z
N MET A 1 23.60 -34.43 12.43
CA MET A 1 24.35 -33.16 12.34
C MET A 1 25.33 -33.25 11.18
N LYS A 2 25.07 -32.55 10.07
CA LYS A 2 25.97 -32.50 8.90
C LYS A 2 26.36 -31.04 8.70
N LYS A 3 27.62 -30.70 9.00
CA LYS A 3 28.18 -29.36 8.79
C LYS A 3 28.50 -29.23 7.31
N ALA A 4 27.74 -28.41 6.58
CA ALA A 4 28.09 -28.02 5.22
C ALA A 4 28.92 -26.72 5.30
N LEU A 5 30.22 -26.85 5.04
CA LEU A 5 31.13 -25.74 4.82
C LEU A 5 30.91 -25.25 3.37
N LEU A 6 30.46 -24.01 3.19
CA LEU A 6 30.43 -23.36 1.89
C LEU A 6 31.42 -22.21 1.88
N THR A 7 32.38 -22.37 0.98
CA THR A 7 33.58 -21.58 0.74
C THR A 7 33.25 -20.23 0.12
N LEU A 8 33.93 -19.20 0.63
CA LEU A 8 33.94 -17.81 0.18
C LEU A 8 34.63 -17.70 -1.19
N ALA A 9 33.96 -17.11 -2.18
CA ALA A 9 34.61 -16.65 -3.42
C ALA A 9 34.38 -15.15 -3.59
N LEU A 10 35.38 -14.35 -3.20
CA LEU A 10 35.50 -12.95 -3.59
C LEU A 10 35.98 -12.89 -5.04
N ALA A 11 35.15 -12.36 -5.93
CA ALA A 11 35.57 -11.93 -7.26
C ALA A 11 35.50 -10.40 -7.32
N SER A 12 36.60 -9.75 -6.94
CA SER A 12 36.87 -8.35 -7.24
C SER A 12 37.64 -8.25 -8.56
N GLY A 13 37.00 -7.72 -9.59
CA GLY A 13 37.62 -7.37 -10.87
C GLY A 13 37.35 -5.91 -11.19
N LEU A 14 38.31 -5.04 -10.87
CA LEU A 14 38.41 -3.69 -11.40
C LEU A 14 39.17 -3.76 -12.74
N ALA A 15 38.58 -3.24 -13.82
CA ALA A 15 39.33 -2.83 -14.99
C ALA A 15 38.65 -1.60 -15.63
N LEU A 16 39.42 -0.52 -15.71
CA LEU A 16 39.11 0.78 -16.28
C LEU A 16 39.17 0.74 -17.81
N GLY A 17 38.33 1.54 -18.49
CA GLY A 17 38.63 2.08 -19.82
C GLY A 17 37.44 2.17 -20.78
N GLY A 18 37.17 3.37 -21.31
CA GLY A 18 36.38 3.56 -22.53
C GLY A 18 35.53 4.82 -22.54
N THR A 19 36.11 5.96 -22.92
CA THR A 19 35.37 7.17 -23.30
C THR A 19 34.59 6.92 -24.59
N SER A 20 33.28 7.11 -24.56
CA SER A 20 32.46 7.37 -25.75
C SER A 20 31.31 8.29 -25.35
N ALA A 21 31.46 9.57 -25.72
CA ALA A 21 30.37 10.52 -25.72
C ALA A 21 29.37 10.09 -26.79
N LEU A 22 28.28 9.42 -26.39
CA LEU A 22 27.05 9.40 -27.16
C LEU A 22 25.90 9.73 -26.22
N GLN A 23 25.27 10.87 -26.52
CA GLN A 23 23.94 11.22 -26.05
C GLN A 23 22.98 10.07 -26.33
N ALA A 24 22.38 9.51 -25.29
CA ALA A 24 21.17 8.73 -25.41
C ALA A 24 20.40 8.80 -24.10
N HIS A 25 19.30 9.55 -24.15
CA HIS A 25 18.11 9.37 -23.33
C HIS A 25 18.31 9.14 -21.83
N GLU A 26 18.25 10.22 -21.06
CA GLU A 26 17.45 10.18 -19.84
C GLU A 26 16.18 10.97 -20.09
N HIS A 27 15.17 10.26 -20.61
CA HIS A 27 13.79 10.61 -20.35
C HIS A 27 13.66 10.80 -18.85
N ARG A 28 13.53 12.07 -18.44
CA ARG A 28 12.94 12.45 -17.17
C ARG A 28 11.59 11.74 -17.10
N GLY A 29 11.58 10.61 -16.42
CA GLY A 29 10.36 9.90 -16.09
C GLY A 29 9.56 10.80 -15.17
N GLU A 30 8.69 11.63 -15.75
CA GLU A 30 7.45 12.06 -15.11
C GLU A 30 6.60 10.80 -14.92
N GLY A 31 7.00 10.03 -13.91
CA GLY A 31 6.19 8.99 -13.33
C GLY A 31 5.04 9.67 -12.59
N HIS A 32 4.05 10.17 -13.33
CA HIS A 32 2.67 10.20 -12.88
C HIS A 32 2.19 8.76 -12.75
N GLY A 33 2.79 8.03 -11.81
CA GLY A 33 2.23 6.82 -11.23
C GLY A 33 1.00 7.27 -10.45
N LYS A 34 -0.11 7.40 -11.16
CA LYS A 34 -1.46 7.35 -10.59
C LYS A 34 -1.39 6.22 -9.57
N ARG A 35 -1.40 6.54 -8.27
CA ARG A 35 -1.71 5.61 -7.18
C ARG A 35 -3.19 5.23 -7.33
N GLY A 36 -3.49 4.54 -8.44
CA GLY A 36 -4.78 4.06 -8.89
C GLY A 36 -4.94 2.63 -8.44
N GLY A 37 -5.08 2.44 -7.14
CA GLY A 37 -5.43 1.16 -6.55
C GLY A 37 -6.02 1.46 -5.19
N TYR A 38 -7.29 1.10 -4.99
CA TYR A 38 -8.09 1.31 -3.76
C TYR A 38 -8.86 2.63 -3.60
N LYS A 39 -9.23 3.33 -4.68
CA LYS A 39 -10.26 4.38 -4.61
C LYS A 39 -11.68 3.93 -5.00
N MET A 40 -11.91 2.63 -5.18
CA MET A 40 -13.21 2.10 -5.62
C MET A 40 -14.25 1.90 -4.49
N MET A 41 -13.92 2.09 -3.20
CA MET A 41 -14.80 1.68 -2.09
C MET A 41 -15.04 2.78 -1.05
N GLY A 42 -15.34 4.00 -1.48
CA GLY A 42 -15.74 5.05 -0.57
C GLY A 42 -16.55 6.14 -1.26
N GLY A 43 -17.87 5.99 -1.31
CA GLY A 43 -18.86 6.99 -1.77
C GLY A 43 -18.80 7.40 -3.25
N HIS A 44 -17.61 7.43 -3.83
CA HIS A 44 -17.32 7.78 -5.22
C HIS A 44 -17.68 6.67 -6.20
N SER A 45 -17.91 5.44 -5.75
CA SER A 45 -18.25 4.30 -6.59
C SER A 45 -19.60 4.46 -7.30
N PHE A 46 -20.63 4.96 -6.61
CA PHE A 46 -21.96 5.11 -7.23
C PHE A 46 -21.98 6.22 -8.28
N LYS A 47 -21.26 7.32 -8.04
CA LYS A 47 -21.16 8.43 -9.00
C LYS A 47 -20.49 7.98 -10.30
N HIS A 48 -19.39 7.23 -10.20
CA HIS A 48 -18.71 6.67 -11.37
C HIS A 48 -19.57 5.61 -12.07
N LEU A 49 -20.21 4.69 -11.33
CA LEU A 49 -21.11 3.69 -11.91
C LEU A 49 -22.26 4.33 -12.69
N LYS A 50 -22.80 5.42 -12.16
CA LYS A 50 -23.83 6.20 -12.84
C LYS A 50 -23.32 6.78 -14.16
N GLU A 51 -22.20 7.50 -14.12
CA GLU A 51 -21.65 8.22 -15.28
C GLU A 51 -21.21 7.21 -16.37
N ASP A 52 -20.54 6.13 -15.97
CA ASP A 52 -20.02 5.13 -16.91
C ASP A 52 -21.13 4.31 -17.58
N LEU A 53 -22.24 4.06 -16.88
CA LEU A 53 -23.38 3.28 -17.39
C LEU A 53 -24.54 4.14 -17.88
N ASN A 54 -24.43 5.47 -17.80
CA ASN A 54 -25.50 6.42 -18.13
C ASN A 54 -26.85 6.05 -17.48
N LEU A 55 -26.84 5.75 -16.17
CA LEU A 55 -28.03 5.28 -15.47
C LEU A 55 -29.14 6.33 -15.48
N THR A 56 -30.37 5.91 -15.79
CA THR A 56 -31.57 6.74 -15.63
C THR A 56 -31.93 6.94 -14.15
N ALA A 57 -32.77 7.92 -13.85
CA ALA A 57 -33.23 8.16 -12.48
C ALA A 57 -33.92 6.94 -11.84
N GLU A 58 -34.66 6.17 -12.65
CA GLU A 58 -35.31 4.94 -12.21
C GLU A 58 -34.30 3.83 -11.90
N GLN A 59 -33.27 3.68 -12.74
CA GLN A 59 -32.18 2.72 -12.53
C GLN A 59 -31.33 3.10 -11.31
N GLU A 60 -31.05 4.39 -11.11
CA GLU A 60 -30.36 4.89 -9.92
C GLU A 60 -31.12 4.52 -8.64
N ALA A 61 -32.44 4.72 -8.63
CA ALA A 61 -33.29 4.41 -7.49
C ALA A 61 -33.27 2.91 -7.14
N GLN A 62 -33.13 2.03 -8.13
CA GLN A 62 -33.03 0.59 -7.92
C GLN A 62 -31.62 0.14 -7.49
N VAL A 63 -30.56 0.73 -8.03
CA VAL A 63 -29.17 0.33 -7.75
C VAL A 63 -28.70 0.81 -6.38
N LYS A 64 -29.11 2.01 -5.95
CA LYS A 64 -28.68 2.60 -4.69
C LYS A 64 -28.87 1.69 -3.47
N PRO A 65 -30.05 1.10 -3.19
CA PRO A 65 -30.23 0.22 -2.04
C PRO A 65 -29.37 -1.06 -2.11
N ILE A 66 -29.13 -1.61 -3.31
CA ILE A 66 -28.27 -2.79 -3.51
C ILE A 66 -26.84 -2.47 -3.05
N LEU A 67 -26.32 -1.30 -3.44
CA LEU A 67 -24.99 -0.86 -3.01
C LEU A 67 -24.92 -0.56 -1.52
N GLU A 68 -25.94 0.08 -0.94
CA GLU A 68 -26.01 0.32 0.50
C GLU A 68 -25.98 -0.99 1.31
N GLN A 69 -26.69 -2.02 0.84
CA GLN A 69 -26.67 -3.35 1.46
C GLN A 69 -25.30 -4.03 1.37
N ALA A 70 -24.55 -3.81 0.28
CA ALA A 70 -23.22 -4.39 0.10
C ALA A 70 -22.13 -3.71 0.94
N LYS A 71 -22.29 -2.43 1.29
CA LYS A 71 -21.30 -1.66 2.07
C LYS A 71 -20.78 -2.34 3.34
N PRO A 72 -21.62 -2.87 4.26
CA PRO A 72 -21.13 -3.53 5.47
C PRO A 72 -20.28 -4.77 5.18
N GLN A 73 -20.67 -5.58 4.17
CA GLN A 73 -19.91 -6.77 3.77
C GLN A 73 -18.53 -6.39 3.24
N MET A 74 -18.46 -5.37 2.38
CA MET A 74 -17.19 -4.88 1.84
C MET A 74 -16.30 -4.30 2.94
N LYS A 75 -16.89 -3.61 3.92
CA LYS A 75 -16.17 -3.10 5.08
C LYS A 75 -15.55 -4.23 5.90
N ALA A 76 -16.30 -5.30 6.16
CA ALA A 76 -15.80 -6.47 6.89
C ALA A 76 -14.62 -7.14 6.15
N ILE A 77 -14.76 -7.36 4.83
CA ILE A 77 -13.67 -7.89 3.99
C ILE A 77 -12.43 -6.99 4.05
N GLN A 78 -12.63 -5.67 3.98
CA GLN A 78 -11.52 -4.72 4.06
C GLN A 78 -10.80 -4.79 5.41
N GLU A 79 -11.53 -4.90 6.52
CA GLU A 79 -10.96 -5.03 7.86
C GLU A 79 -10.15 -6.32 8.02
N GLU A 80 -10.71 -7.46 7.60
CA GLU A 80 -10.02 -8.75 7.61
C GLU A 80 -8.76 -8.73 6.74
N ALA A 81 -8.87 -8.22 5.51
CA ALA A 81 -7.73 -8.12 4.59
C ALA A 81 -6.63 -7.19 5.13
N MET A 82 -6.99 -6.12 5.84
CA MET A 82 -6.01 -5.25 6.50
C MET A 82 -5.28 -5.99 7.62
N GLN A 83 -5.98 -6.77 8.44
CA GLN A 83 -5.37 -7.55 9.52
C GLN A 83 -4.41 -8.61 8.98
N LYS A 84 -4.85 -9.40 7.99
CA LYS A 84 -4.01 -10.41 7.32
C LYS A 84 -2.76 -9.78 6.71
N ARG A 85 -2.91 -8.65 6.02
CA ARG A 85 -1.78 -7.90 5.46
C ARG A 85 -0.81 -7.43 6.54
N LYS A 86 -1.32 -6.91 7.67
CA LYS A 86 -0.47 -6.49 8.79
C LYS A 86 0.36 -7.68 9.29
N ALA A 87 -0.27 -8.82 9.55
CA ALA A 87 0.41 -10.01 10.03
C ALA A 87 1.54 -10.47 9.09
N VAL A 88 1.29 -10.46 7.76
CA VAL A 88 2.32 -10.77 6.77
C VAL A 88 3.48 -9.79 6.85
N MET A 89 3.19 -8.48 6.87
CA MET A 89 4.23 -7.43 6.92
C MET A 89 5.05 -7.47 8.22
N ASP A 90 4.41 -7.71 9.36
CA ASP A 90 5.08 -7.87 10.66
C ASP A 90 6.03 -9.08 10.62
N ASN A 91 5.57 -10.20 10.08
CA ASN A 91 6.38 -11.40 9.95
C ASN A 91 7.57 -11.19 9.00
N THR A 92 7.35 -10.54 7.85
CA THR A 92 8.42 -10.16 6.92
C THR A 92 9.45 -9.24 7.59
N ALA A 93 8.99 -8.24 8.35
CA ALA A 93 9.89 -7.35 9.09
C ALA A 93 10.72 -8.13 10.13
N ALA A 94 10.12 -9.08 10.84
CA ALA A 94 10.83 -9.92 11.80
C ALA A 94 11.92 -10.78 11.15
N GLN A 95 11.67 -11.30 9.93
CA GLN A 95 12.67 -12.07 9.17
C GLN A 95 13.81 -11.19 8.63
N ILE A 96 13.51 -9.95 8.23
CA ILE A 96 14.51 -9.00 7.70
C ILE A 96 15.39 -8.44 8.82
N ARG A 97 14.79 -8.16 10.00
CA ARG A 97 15.47 -7.51 11.13
C ARG A 97 16.85 -8.07 11.48
N PRO A 98 17.09 -9.39 11.60
CA PRO A 98 18.41 -9.93 11.93
C PRO A 98 19.48 -9.75 10.84
N ILE A 99 19.09 -9.42 9.60
CA ILE A 99 19.99 -9.17 8.47
C ILE A 99 20.48 -7.71 8.46
N LEU A 100 19.78 -6.83 9.18
CA LEU A 100 20.06 -5.40 9.22
C LEU A 100 21.18 -5.06 10.22
N THR A 101 21.93 -4.00 9.92
CA THR A 101 22.83 -3.37 10.89
C THR A 101 22.03 -2.70 12.01
N ALA A 102 22.69 -2.39 13.14
CA ALA A 102 22.04 -1.71 14.26
C ALA A 102 21.38 -0.37 13.85
N GLU A 103 22.05 0.42 13.01
CA GLU A 103 21.50 1.69 12.50
C GLU A 103 20.26 1.46 11.61
N GLN A 104 20.30 0.44 10.76
CA GLN A 104 19.17 0.09 9.90
C GLN A 104 17.97 -0.43 10.71
N GLN A 105 18.21 -1.17 11.80
CA GLN A 105 17.17 -1.62 12.72
C GLN A 105 16.48 -0.42 13.40
N GLN A 106 17.25 0.56 13.88
CA GLN A 106 16.69 1.79 14.44
C GLN A 106 15.82 2.54 13.43
N LYS A 107 16.25 2.61 12.16
CA LYS A 107 15.46 3.20 11.09
C LYS A 107 14.17 2.42 10.82
N LEU A 108 14.22 1.09 10.82
CA LEU A 108 13.03 0.24 10.68
C LEU A 108 12.02 0.48 11.80
N ASP A 109 12.49 0.54 13.06
CA ASP A 109 11.63 0.80 14.23
C ASP A 109 10.96 2.17 14.13
N ALA A 110 11.70 3.21 13.72
CA ALA A 110 11.14 4.55 13.53
C ALA A 110 10.07 4.59 12.43
N LEU A 111 10.28 3.87 11.33
CA LEU A 111 9.29 3.76 10.26
C LEU A 111 8.04 3.03 10.73
N GLN A 112 8.18 1.95 11.50
CA GLN A 112 7.04 1.21 12.07
C GLN A 112 6.24 2.09 13.04
N ALA A 113 6.91 2.78 13.97
CA ALA A 113 6.25 3.69 14.90
C ALA A 113 5.51 4.84 14.19
N ALA A 114 6.10 5.41 13.14
CA ALA A 114 5.45 6.45 12.34
C ALA A 114 4.19 5.91 11.63
N GLN A 115 4.23 4.69 11.09
CA GLN A 115 3.07 4.06 10.46
C GLN A 115 1.93 3.83 11.46
N GLU A 116 2.25 3.39 12.68
CA GLU A 116 1.25 3.15 13.73
C GLU A 116 0.56 4.45 14.18
N LYS A 117 1.34 5.50 14.45
CA LYS A 117 0.79 6.83 14.77
C LYS A 117 -0.12 7.37 13.67
N MET A 118 0.29 7.23 12.42
CA MET A 118 -0.54 7.63 11.27
C MET A 118 -1.82 6.80 11.16
N ARG A 119 -1.80 5.53 11.56
CA ARG A 119 -3.01 4.68 11.58
C ARG A 119 -3.97 5.12 12.68
N GLU A 120 -3.46 5.35 13.89
CA GLU A 120 -4.24 5.84 15.03
C GLU A 120 -4.88 7.18 14.74
N ALA A 121 -4.11 8.18 14.29
CA ALA A 121 -4.63 9.49 13.92
C ALA A 121 -5.74 9.41 12.85
N ARG A 122 -5.61 8.49 11.89
CA ARG A 122 -6.66 8.24 10.89
C ARG A 122 -7.91 7.62 11.49
N GLN A 123 -7.78 6.72 12.47
CA GLN A 123 -8.90 6.10 13.16
C GLN A 123 -9.65 7.13 13.99
N GLU A 124 -8.93 7.96 14.74
CA GLU A 124 -9.49 9.07 15.52
C GLU A 124 -10.24 10.04 14.62
N MET A 125 -9.63 10.50 13.52
CA MET A 125 -10.33 11.37 12.56
C MET A 125 -11.58 10.73 11.95
N ARG A 126 -11.56 9.41 11.68
CA ARG A 126 -12.73 8.68 11.19
C ARG A 126 -13.82 8.55 12.26
N GLN A 127 -13.46 8.47 13.53
CA GLN A 127 -14.40 8.44 14.64
C GLN A 127 -15.02 9.83 14.84
N ALA A 128 -14.20 10.87 14.96
CA ALA A 128 -14.67 12.26 15.08
C ALA A 128 -15.61 12.67 13.92
N ARG A 129 -15.31 12.27 12.68
CA ARG A 129 -16.19 12.50 11.53
C ARG A 129 -17.52 11.73 11.60
N ARG A 130 -17.53 10.55 12.19
CA ARG A 130 -18.78 9.79 12.40
C ARG A 130 -19.63 10.48 13.45
N ASP A 131 -19.03 10.83 14.58
CA ASP A 131 -19.71 11.45 15.72
C ASP A 131 -20.34 12.78 15.31
N ALA A 132 -19.62 13.61 14.55
CA ALA A 132 -20.11 14.88 14.00
C ALA A 132 -21.24 14.74 12.95
N LYS A 133 -21.47 13.55 12.39
CA LYS A 133 -22.57 13.31 11.44
C LYS A 133 -23.84 12.78 12.12
N THR A 134 -23.72 12.37 13.38
CA THR A 134 -24.82 11.85 14.23
C THR A 134 -25.41 12.90 15.17
N GLN A 135 -24.82 14.10 15.22
CA GLN A 135 -25.40 15.30 15.84
C GLN A 135 -26.09 16.16 14.78
#